data_AF-A0A2H9NWQ4-F1
#
_entry.id   AF-A0A2H9NWQ4-F1
#
_cell.length_a   1.000
_cell.length_b   1.000
_cell.length_c   1.000
_cell.angle_alpha   90.00
_cell.angle_beta   90.00
_cell.angle_gamma   90.00
#
_symmetry.space_group_name_H-M   'P 1'
#
loop_
_entity.id
_entity.type
_entity.pdbx_description
1 polymer ?
#
loop_
_entity_poly.entity_id
_entity_poly.type
_entity_poly.pdbx_seq_one_letter_code
_entity_poly.pdbx_strand_id
1 'polypeptide(L)'
;MGRGVEMGRGIGIWWACSLVLIGVLFWLLGYLNQTYFMFLYLMFFILFVVFIVVSAVRAARKPSLRRRHKRRARLTLPRKRRQITQEVRSLENELSGVVVEQHTPRTPHTTTLRAAPRTSSTKNRRASRSKKSAPDIQSKKNMKKESRKKYACSLNSEKYHLSTCRILARVPPKERRYFSSPGEAESRGYLRARCCPS
;
A
#
# COMPACT_ATOMS: atom_id res chain seq x y z
N MET A 1 55.33 87.19 15.05
CA MET A 1 54.10 86.50 14.59
C MET A 1 54.33 85.01 14.65
N GLY A 2 53.66 84.29 15.56
CA GLY A 2 53.77 82.84 15.67
C GLY A 2 52.69 82.31 16.60
N ARG A 3 51.51 81.98 16.03
CA ARG A 3 50.45 81.28 16.76
C ARG A 3 50.64 79.79 16.50
N GLY A 4 51.27 79.09 17.45
CA GLY A 4 51.30 77.63 17.49
C GLY A 4 49.92 77.12 17.87
N VAL A 5 49.29 76.39 16.96
CA VAL A 5 47.95 75.83 17.14
C VAL A 5 48.10 74.46 17.79
N GLU A 6 47.67 74.32 19.04
CA GLU A 6 47.61 73.05 19.77
C GLU A 6 46.52 72.13 19.18
N MET A 7 46.83 71.45 18.08
CA MET A 7 46.01 70.38 17.52
C MET A 7 46.53 69.02 18.01
N GLY A 8 46.08 68.54 19.18
CA GLY A 8 46.53 67.23 19.67
C GLY A 8 45.60 66.48 20.62
N ARG A 9 44.70 67.17 21.34
CA ARG A 9 43.92 66.52 22.41
C ARG A 9 42.56 65.95 22.00
N GLY A 10 42.02 66.32 20.83
CA GLY A 10 40.69 65.90 20.40
C GLY A 10 40.64 64.51 19.76
N ILE A 11 41.74 64.03 19.17
CA ILE A 11 41.73 62.83 18.32
C ILE A 11 41.48 61.57 19.16
N GLY A 12 42.12 61.44 20.34
CA GLY A 12 42.02 60.24 21.16
C GLY A 12 40.60 59.87 21.61
N ILE A 13 39.76 60.86 21.90
CA ILE A 13 38.38 60.63 22.36
C ILE A 13 37.52 60.05 21.23
N TRP A 14 37.73 60.50 19.99
CA TRP A 14 37.01 59.98 18.83
C TRP A 14 37.36 58.52 18.54
N TRP A 15 38.64 58.15 18.67
CA TRP A 15 39.06 56.75 18.53
C TRP A 15 38.50 55.86 19.64
N ALA A 16 38.49 56.33 20.89
CA ALA A 16 37.91 55.59 22.01
C ALA A 16 36.40 55.34 21.82
N CYS A 17 35.63 56.37 21.43
CA CYS A 17 34.21 56.22 21.12
C CYS A 17 33.97 55.25 19.94
N SER A 18 34.80 55.32 18.90
CA SER A 18 34.68 54.43 17.75
C SER A 18 34.87 52.95 18.13
N LEU A 19 35.90 52.64 18.94
CA LEU A 19 36.16 51.27 19.40
C LEU A 19 35.03 50.72 20.28
N VAL A 20 34.44 51.55 21.15
CA VAL A 20 33.30 51.14 21.98
C VAL A 20 32.07 50.84 21.11
N LEU A 21 31.78 51.69 20.12
CA LEU A 21 30.66 51.46 19.19
C LEU A 21 30.85 50.18 18.37
N ILE A 22 32.07 49.92 17.91
CA ILE A 22 32.39 48.67 17.19
C ILE A 22 32.17 47.46 18.10
N GLY A 23 32.62 47.50 19.36
CA GLY A 23 32.40 46.43 20.33
C GLY A 23 30.92 46.14 20.59
N VAL A 24 30.10 47.19 20.78
CA VAL A 24 28.64 47.06 20.95
C VAL A 24 27.99 46.49 19.70
N LEU A 25 28.43 46.90 18.51
CA LEU A 25 27.93 46.37 17.24
C LEU A 25 28.24 44.88 17.10
N PHE A 26 29.47 44.44 17.40
CA PHE A 26 29.82 43.02 17.38
C PHE A 26 29.03 42.20 18.40
N TRP A 27 28.79 42.73 19.60
CA TRP A 27 27.97 42.08 20.62
C TRP A 27 26.52 41.92 20.16
N LEU A 28 25.92 42.97 19.58
CA LEU A 28 24.58 42.92 19.00
C LEU A 28 24.51 41.93 17.84
N LEU A 29 25.48 41.93 16.92
CA LEU A 29 25.53 40.98 15.81
C LEU A 29 25.66 39.53 16.31
N GLY A 30 26.44 39.27 17.36
CA GLY A 30 26.52 37.97 18.01
C GLY A 30 25.19 37.54 18.62
N TYR A 31 24.49 38.45 19.30
CA TYR A 31 23.17 38.19 19.90
C TYR A 31 22.08 37.95 18.85
N LEU A 32 22.09 38.73 17.76
CA LEU A 32 21.22 38.51 16.59
C LEU A 32 21.47 37.16 15.94
N ASN A 33 22.75 36.75 15.82
CA ASN A 33 23.08 35.44 15.24
C ASN A 33 22.62 34.28 16.16
N GLN A 34 22.78 34.42 17.48
CA GLN A 34 22.33 33.42 18.45
C GLN A 34 20.80 33.26 18.45
N THR A 35 20.07 34.38 18.47
CA THR A 35 18.60 34.36 18.40
C THR A 35 18.09 33.79 17.08
N TYR A 36 18.75 34.13 15.96
CA TYR A 36 18.45 33.55 14.66
C TYR A 36 18.68 32.04 14.63
N PHE A 37 19.78 31.56 15.22
CA PHE A 37 20.07 30.13 15.30
C PHE A 37 19.03 29.38 16.14
N MET A 38 18.59 29.95 17.26
CA MET A 38 17.51 29.38 18.08
C MET A 38 16.18 29.33 17.32
N PHE A 39 15.85 30.38 16.55
CA PHE A 39 14.65 30.40 15.73
C PHE A 39 14.68 29.36 14.61
N LEU A 40 15.81 29.25 13.91
CA LEU A 40 16.01 28.21 12.89
C LEU A 40 15.89 26.81 13.50
N TYR A 41 16.51 26.56 14.65
CA TYR A 41 16.42 25.28 15.35
C TYR A 41 14.97 24.95 15.73
N LEU A 42 14.22 25.93 16.27
CA LEU A 42 12.81 25.77 16.60
C LEU A 42 11.96 25.46 15.35
N MET A 43 12.20 26.16 14.24
CA MET A 43 11.53 25.88 12.95
C MET A 43 11.83 24.47 12.46
N PHE A 44 13.09 24.03 12.48
CA PHE A 44 13.46 22.66 12.10
C PHE A 44 12.83 21.61 13.02
N PHE A 45 12.80 21.87 14.33
CA PHE A 45 12.16 20.98 15.30
C PHE A 45 10.66 20.82 15.02
N ILE A 46 9.95 21.92 14.77
CA ILE A 46 8.52 21.88 14.41
C ILE A 46 8.31 21.07 13.12
N LEU A 47 9.12 21.33 12.08
CA LEU A 47 9.05 20.59 10.82
C LEU A 47 9.33 19.09 11.01
N PHE A 48 10.30 18.74 11.86
CA PHE A 48 10.63 17.36 12.20
C PHE A 48 9.47 16.65 12.90
N VAL A 49 8.82 17.30 13.87
CA VAL A 49 7.63 16.76 14.55
C VAL A 49 6.48 16.55 13.56
N VAL A 50 6.20 17.52 12.69
CA VAL A 50 5.19 17.40 11.63
C VAL A 50 5.51 16.23 10.72
N PHE A 51 6.78 16.06 10.31
CA PHE A 51 7.21 14.94 9.48
C PHE A 51 6.99 13.58 10.16
N ILE A 52 7.31 13.46 11.45
CA ILE A 52 7.04 12.24 12.23
C ILE A 52 5.54 11.94 12.26
N VAL A 53 4.70 12.94 12.54
CA VAL A 53 3.24 12.75 12.60
C VAL A 53 2.69 12.34 11.23
N VAL A 54 3.08 13.01 10.16
CA VAL A 54 2.68 12.66 8.79
C VAL A 54 3.15 11.25 8.42
N SER A 55 4.37 10.88 8.80
CA SER A 55 4.91 9.54 8.58
C SER A 55 4.13 8.48 9.35
N ALA A 56 3.79 8.74 10.60
CA ALA A 56 2.96 7.85 11.44
C ALA A 56 1.54 7.71 10.87
N VAL A 57 0.91 8.82 10.45
CA VAL A 57 -0.42 8.80 9.80
C VAL A 57 -0.36 8.04 8.48
N ARG A 58 0.70 8.23 7.67
CA ARG A 58 0.87 7.51 6.40
C ARG A 58 1.12 6.02 6.64
N ALA A 59 1.85 5.65 7.70
CA ALA A 59 2.04 4.27 8.12
C ALA A 59 0.72 3.64 8.59
N ALA A 60 -0.10 4.37 9.36
CA ALA A 60 -1.42 3.93 9.81
C ALA A 60 -2.43 3.81 8.66
N ARG A 61 -2.36 4.71 7.67
CA ARG A 61 -3.20 4.71 6.46
C ARG A 61 -2.86 3.60 5.49
N LYS A 62 -1.70 2.95 5.57
CA LYS A 62 -1.47 1.69 4.84
C LYS A 62 -2.23 0.60 5.59
N PRO A 63 -3.43 0.15 5.15
CA PRO A 63 -4.15 -0.89 5.85
C PRO A 63 -3.29 -2.15 5.81
N SER A 64 -2.68 -2.42 6.96
CA SER A 64 -1.83 -3.56 7.28
C SER A 64 -1.96 -4.72 6.28
N LEU A 65 -1.00 -4.83 5.35
CA LEU A 65 -0.70 -6.09 4.66
C LEU A 65 -0.51 -7.24 5.67
N ARG A 66 -0.20 -6.91 6.94
CA ARG A 66 -0.24 -7.79 8.11
C ARG A 66 -1.59 -8.51 8.31
N ARG A 67 -2.75 -7.88 8.09
CA ARG A 67 -4.06 -8.57 8.15
C ARG A 67 -4.29 -9.51 6.97
N ARG A 68 -3.71 -9.23 5.79
CA ARG A 68 -3.77 -10.14 4.63
C ARG A 68 -2.87 -11.37 4.80
N HIS A 69 -1.68 -11.23 5.38
CA HIS A 69 -0.82 -12.39 5.68
C HIS A 69 -1.43 -13.31 6.74
N LYS A 70 -2.05 -12.76 7.79
CA LYS A 70 -2.72 -13.58 8.83
C LYS A 70 -3.95 -14.33 8.29
N ARG A 71 -4.66 -13.78 7.28
CA ARG A 71 -5.74 -14.50 6.59
C ARG A 71 -5.24 -15.58 5.63
N ARG A 72 -4.11 -15.39 4.94
CA ARG A 72 -3.50 -16.42 4.07
C ARG A 72 -2.98 -17.61 4.88
N ALA A 73 -2.39 -17.40 6.06
CA ALA A 73 -1.92 -18.49 6.91
C ALA A 73 -3.05 -19.37 7.48
N ARG A 74 -4.26 -18.81 7.69
CA ARG A 74 -5.43 -19.60 8.16
C ARG A 74 -6.06 -20.48 7.07
N LEU A 75 -5.82 -20.20 5.79
CA LEU A 75 -6.41 -20.95 4.68
C LEU A 75 -5.53 -22.12 4.20
N THR A 76 -4.24 -22.14 4.53
CA THR A 76 -3.31 -23.20 4.11
C THR A 76 -3.22 -24.37 5.09
N LEU A 77 -3.49 -24.14 6.39
CA LEU A 77 -3.49 -25.19 7.42
C LEU A 77 -4.55 -26.30 7.25
N PRO A 78 -5.82 -26.03 6.87
CA PRO A 78 -6.81 -27.11 6.76
C PRO A 78 -6.60 -28.01 5.53
N ARG A 79 -5.85 -27.57 4.52
CA ARG A 79 -5.59 -28.36 3.32
C ARG A 79 -4.57 -29.48 3.56
N LYS A 80 -3.49 -29.17 4.29
CA LYS A 80 -2.46 -30.15 4.64
C LYS A 80 -2.99 -31.24 5.58
N ARG A 81 -3.90 -30.88 6.49
CA ARG A 81 -4.51 -31.84 7.43
C ARG A 81 -5.43 -32.86 6.74
N ARG A 82 -6.16 -32.45 5.69
CA ARG A 82 -7.00 -33.37 4.89
C ARG A 82 -6.17 -34.36 4.07
N GLN A 83 -5.02 -33.91 3.57
CA GLN A 83 -4.11 -34.75 2.79
C GLN A 83 -3.51 -35.87 3.65
N ILE A 84 -3.00 -35.52 4.84
CA ILE A 84 -2.48 -36.51 5.82
C ILE A 84 -3.57 -37.51 6.25
N THR A 85 -4.81 -37.05 6.42
CA THR A 85 -5.92 -37.94 6.82
C THR A 85 -6.29 -38.95 5.72
N GLN A 86 -6.15 -38.57 4.44
CA GLN A 86 -6.37 -39.50 3.32
C GLN A 86 -5.24 -40.52 3.18
N GLU A 87 -3.99 -40.10 3.38
CA GLU A 87 -2.83 -41.00 3.34
C GLU A 87 -2.91 -42.07 4.43
N VAL A 88 -3.27 -41.69 5.66
CA VAL A 88 -3.44 -42.65 6.77
C VAL A 88 -4.54 -43.69 6.46
N ARG A 89 -5.68 -43.28 5.89
CA ARG A 89 -6.73 -44.24 5.47
C ARG A 89 -6.31 -45.16 4.34
N SER A 90 -5.50 -44.66 3.40
CA SER A 90 -5.01 -45.50 2.30
C SER A 90 -4.10 -46.61 2.83
N LEU A 91 -3.20 -46.27 3.76
CA LEU A 91 -2.31 -47.24 4.41
C LEU A 91 -3.08 -48.25 5.27
N GLU A 92 -4.12 -47.81 5.99
CA GLU A 92 -4.96 -48.69 6.81
C GLU A 92 -5.73 -49.72 5.96
N ASN A 93 -6.20 -49.32 4.77
CA ASN A 93 -6.86 -50.23 3.83
C ASN A 93 -5.88 -51.23 3.20
N GLU A 94 -4.65 -50.83 2.87
CA GLU A 94 -3.63 -51.76 2.37
C GLU A 94 -3.24 -52.78 3.44
N LEU A 95 -3.11 -52.37 4.70
CA LEU A 95 -2.76 -53.26 5.79
C LEU A 95 -3.89 -54.25 6.14
N SER A 96 -5.14 -53.80 6.03
CA SER A 96 -6.33 -54.63 6.28
C SER A 96 -6.60 -55.64 5.16
N GLY A 97 -6.08 -55.41 3.96
CA GLY A 97 -6.23 -56.31 2.80
C GLY A 97 -5.39 -57.59 2.88
N VAL A 98 -4.43 -57.68 3.81
CA VAL A 98 -3.48 -58.81 3.90
C VAL A 98 -3.95 -59.91 4.88
N VAL A 99 -5.05 -59.72 5.62
CA VAL A 99 -5.45 -60.63 6.72
C VAL A 99 -6.64 -61.54 6.39
N VAL A 100 -7.23 -61.50 5.20
CA VAL A 100 -8.37 -62.38 4.87
C VAL A 100 -8.08 -63.25 3.65
N GLU A 101 -7.18 -64.20 3.83
CA GLU A 101 -7.17 -65.40 2.99
C GLU A 101 -6.85 -66.63 3.83
N GLN A 102 -7.87 -67.19 4.48
CA GLN A 102 -8.03 -68.64 4.57
C GLN A 102 -9.40 -69.08 5.11
N HIS A 103 -10.02 -69.97 4.32
CA HIS A 103 -11.04 -70.98 4.62
C HIS A 103 -12.53 -70.67 4.30
N THR A 104 -12.92 -71.18 3.12
CA THR A 104 -14.25 -71.68 2.69
C THR A 104 -14.74 -72.84 3.60
N PRO A 105 -16.06 -73.27 3.63
CA PRO A 105 -16.89 -73.53 2.45
C PRO A 105 -18.44 -73.37 2.52
N ARG A 106 -19.03 -73.25 1.32
CA ARG A 106 -20.36 -73.65 0.80
C ARG A 106 -21.54 -73.87 1.78
N THR A 107 -22.68 -73.20 1.52
CA THR A 107 -23.92 -73.79 0.91
C THR A 107 -25.03 -72.72 0.71
N PRO A 108 -26.06 -72.95 -0.14
CA PRO A 108 -26.95 -71.92 -0.69
C PRO A 108 -28.45 -72.11 -0.36
N HIS A 109 -29.14 -71.12 0.21
CA HIS A 109 -30.61 -71.07 0.25
C HIS A 109 -31.10 -69.60 0.22
N THR A 110 -31.74 -69.13 -0.85
CA THR A 110 -33.19 -69.13 -1.14
C THR A 110 -33.96 -67.98 -0.49
N THR A 111 -34.27 -66.98 -1.33
CA THR A 111 -35.54 -66.24 -1.52
C THR A 111 -36.41 -65.90 -0.31
N THR A 112 -36.77 -64.61 -0.13
CA THR A 112 -38.14 -64.14 0.21
C THR A 112 -38.30 -62.62 0.01
N LEU A 113 -39.02 -62.27 -1.06
CA LEU A 113 -40.15 -61.31 -1.17
C LEU A 113 -40.13 -59.93 -0.46
N ARG A 114 -40.26 -58.90 -1.32
CA ARG A 114 -41.40 -57.95 -1.38
C ARG A 114 -41.49 -56.84 -0.30
N ALA A 115 -41.31 -55.59 -0.73
CA ALA A 115 -42.39 -54.59 -0.84
C ALA A 115 -41.81 -53.18 -1.11
N ALA A 116 -42.16 -52.60 -2.26
CA ALA A 116 -42.26 -51.14 -2.42
C ALA A 116 -43.59 -50.67 -1.80
N PRO A 117 -44.03 -49.42 -2.00
CA PRO A 117 -43.44 -48.11 -1.75
C PRO A 117 -44.30 -47.34 -0.71
N ARG A 118 -43.88 -46.17 -0.20
CA ARG A 118 -44.82 -45.02 -0.07
C ARG A 118 -44.16 -43.69 0.31
N THR A 119 -44.61 -42.73 -0.50
CA THR A 119 -44.57 -41.29 -0.41
C THR A 119 -45.16 -40.69 0.87
N SER A 120 -44.71 -39.46 1.12
CA SER A 120 -45.45 -38.29 1.60
C SER A 120 -45.19 -37.80 3.03
N SER A 121 -44.52 -36.64 3.14
CA SER A 121 -45.06 -35.53 3.92
C SER A 121 -44.47 -34.20 3.44
N THR A 122 -45.30 -33.49 2.69
CA THR A 122 -45.16 -32.08 2.31
C THR A 122 -45.62 -31.20 3.48
N LYS A 123 -44.84 -30.15 3.83
CA LYS A 123 -45.21 -28.82 4.42
C LYS A 123 -44.05 -28.30 5.30
N ASN A 124 -43.69 -27.02 5.38
CA ASN A 124 -43.96 -25.81 4.60
C ASN A 124 -43.05 -24.68 5.16
N ARG A 125 -42.67 -23.72 4.30
CA ARG A 125 -42.45 -22.27 4.58
C ARG A 125 -41.37 -21.76 5.56
N ARG A 126 -40.35 -21.10 5.00
CA ARG A 126 -40.13 -19.62 4.93
C ARG A 126 -38.77 -19.36 4.25
N ALA A 127 -38.72 -18.96 2.98
CA ALA A 127 -38.79 -17.57 2.52
C ALA A 127 -37.79 -16.61 3.17
N SER A 128 -36.57 -16.53 2.63
CA SER A 128 -35.80 -15.28 2.54
C SER A 128 -34.99 -15.25 1.24
N ARG A 129 -35.73 -14.82 0.21
CA ARG A 129 -35.33 -14.23 -1.06
C ARG A 129 -34.24 -13.16 -0.88
N SER A 130 -33.07 -13.32 -1.51
CA SER A 130 -32.37 -12.19 -2.17
C SER A 130 -31.22 -12.65 -3.07
N LYS A 131 -31.56 -12.73 -4.36
CA LYS A 131 -30.78 -12.25 -5.52
C LYS A 131 -29.33 -12.75 -5.66
N LYS A 132 -29.24 -13.90 -6.34
CA LYS A 132 -28.22 -14.21 -7.33
C LYS A 132 -28.32 -13.17 -8.46
N SER A 133 -27.47 -12.16 -8.44
CA SER A 133 -27.31 -11.21 -9.56
C SER A 133 -26.32 -11.78 -10.55
N ALA A 134 -26.78 -11.93 -11.78
CA ALA A 134 -26.05 -12.20 -13.00
C ALA A 134 -24.87 -11.20 -13.22
N PRO A 135 -23.90 -11.50 -14.10
CA PRO A 135 -22.71 -10.68 -14.26
C PRO A 135 -23.09 -9.30 -14.78
N ASP A 136 -22.53 -8.26 -14.16
CA ASP A 136 -22.83 -6.87 -14.48
C ASP A 136 -22.30 -6.53 -15.89
N ILE A 137 -23.25 -6.51 -16.83
CA ILE A 137 -23.12 -5.97 -18.18
C ILE A 137 -23.08 -4.42 -18.06
N GLN A 138 -22.09 -3.88 -17.35
CA GLN A 138 -21.76 -2.45 -17.37
C GLN A 138 -20.31 -2.19 -17.80
N SER A 139 -19.50 -3.23 -18.00
CA SER A 139 -18.09 -3.08 -18.44
C SER A 139 -17.92 -2.70 -19.92
N LYS A 140 -18.96 -2.76 -20.76
CA LYS A 140 -18.81 -2.50 -22.22
C LYS A 140 -19.03 -1.04 -22.65
N LYS A 141 -19.72 -0.21 -21.87
CA LYS A 141 -19.98 1.19 -22.28
C LYS A 141 -18.80 2.14 -22.06
N ASN A 142 -17.82 1.79 -21.21
CA ASN A 142 -16.62 2.61 -20.99
C ASN A 142 -15.44 2.31 -21.92
N MET A 143 -15.41 1.17 -22.62
CA MET A 143 -14.33 0.85 -23.57
C MET A 143 -14.29 1.81 -24.77
N LYS A 144 -15.43 2.41 -25.18
CA LYS A 144 -15.47 3.26 -26.38
C LYS A 144 -14.91 4.68 -26.16
N LYS A 145 -14.79 5.14 -24.90
CA LYS A 145 -14.10 6.40 -24.54
C LYS A 145 -12.63 6.19 -24.15
N GLU A 146 -12.20 4.95 -23.96
CA GLU A 146 -10.85 4.57 -23.58
C GLU A 146 -9.90 4.51 -24.78
N SER A 147 -10.44 4.29 -26.00
CA SER A 147 -9.69 4.23 -27.25
C SER A 147 -9.04 5.55 -27.69
N ARG A 148 -9.41 6.70 -27.09
CA ARG A 148 -8.77 8.00 -27.38
C ARG A 148 -7.68 8.38 -26.38
N LYS A 149 -7.48 7.60 -25.32
CA LYS A 149 -6.53 7.94 -24.26
C LYS A 149 -5.20 7.23 -24.54
N LYS A 150 -4.24 7.98 -25.07
CA LYS A 150 -2.93 7.47 -25.48
C LYS A 150 -1.99 7.22 -24.29
N TYR A 151 -2.20 7.93 -23.18
CA TYR A 151 -1.31 7.90 -22.01
C TYR A 151 -2.07 7.56 -20.75
N ALA A 152 -1.49 6.67 -19.94
CA ALA A 152 -2.01 6.33 -18.63
C ALA A 152 -0.88 6.20 -17.61
N CYS A 153 -1.06 6.78 -16.43
CA CYS A 153 -0.15 6.65 -15.32
C CYS A 153 -0.68 5.69 -14.27
N SER A 154 0.26 5.07 -13.56
CA SER A 154 -0.03 4.35 -12.32
C SER A 154 0.08 5.33 -11.16
N LEU A 155 -0.96 5.39 -10.33
CA LEU A 155 -1.01 6.23 -9.12
C LEU A 155 0.14 5.97 -8.14
N ASN A 156 0.74 4.77 -8.18
CA ASN A 156 1.78 4.37 -7.25
C ASN A 156 3.20 4.65 -7.73
N SER A 157 3.43 4.76 -9.05
CA SER A 157 4.79 4.80 -9.61
C SER A 157 5.21 6.17 -10.10
N GLU A 158 4.36 7.20 -9.97
CA GLU A 158 4.60 8.58 -10.45
C GLU A 158 5.12 8.63 -11.90
N LYS A 159 4.82 7.58 -12.66
CA LYS A 159 5.30 7.36 -14.02
C LYS A 159 4.13 7.14 -14.95
N TYR A 160 4.17 7.80 -16.11
CA TYR A 160 3.20 7.60 -17.17
C TYR A 160 3.71 6.63 -18.24
N HIS A 161 2.80 5.82 -18.76
CA HIS A 161 3.03 4.81 -19.77
C HIS A 161 2.11 5.07 -20.96
N LEU A 162 2.47 4.52 -22.13
CA LEU A 162 1.54 4.39 -23.25
C LEU A 162 0.42 3.41 -22.87
N SER A 163 -0.80 3.66 -23.38
CA SER A 163 -1.95 2.78 -23.14
C SER A 163 -1.74 1.35 -23.64
N THR A 164 -0.84 1.16 -24.61
CA THR A 164 -0.43 -0.14 -25.17
C THR A 164 0.71 -0.81 -24.40
N CYS A 165 1.26 -0.19 -23.35
CA CYS A 165 2.46 -0.68 -22.66
C CYS A 165 2.13 -1.92 -21.80
N ARG A 166 2.88 -3.02 -21.98
CA ARG A 166 2.66 -4.29 -21.26
C ARG A 166 2.68 -4.17 -19.73
N ILE A 167 3.51 -3.27 -19.21
CA ILE A 167 3.62 -3.03 -17.76
C ILE A 167 2.34 -2.38 -17.22
N LEU A 168 1.74 -1.46 -17.99
CA LEU A 168 0.49 -0.82 -17.62
C LEU A 168 -0.66 -1.83 -17.55
N ALA A 169 -0.66 -2.87 -18.41
CA ALA A 169 -1.65 -3.93 -18.38
C ALA A 169 -1.72 -4.67 -17.02
N ARG A 170 -0.60 -4.73 -16.29
CA ARG A 170 -0.54 -5.36 -14.95
C ARG A 170 -1.07 -4.45 -13.83
N VAL A 171 -1.15 -3.14 -14.06
CA VAL A 171 -1.68 -2.17 -13.08
C VAL A 171 -3.19 -2.27 -13.07
N PRO A 172 -3.88 -2.37 -11.93
CA PRO A 172 -5.34 -2.43 -11.91
C PRO A 172 -5.97 -1.12 -12.44
N PRO A 173 -7.08 -1.17 -13.21
CA PRO A 173 -7.68 0.02 -13.83
C PRO A 173 -8.13 1.07 -12.80
N LYS A 174 -8.44 0.66 -11.56
CA LYS A 174 -8.77 1.55 -10.44
C LYS A 174 -7.61 2.48 -10.04
N GLU A 175 -6.38 2.07 -10.33
CA GLU A 175 -5.16 2.80 -10.00
C GLU A 175 -4.57 3.52 -11.22
N ARG A 176 -5.30 3.55 -12.35
CA ARG A 176 -4.87 4.21 -13.58
C ARG A 176 -5.53 5.58 -13.70
N ARG A 177 -4.73 6.63 -13.92
CA ARG A 177 -5.24 7.90 -14.45
C ARG A 177 -4.83 8.02 -15.90
N TYR A 178 -5.73 8.54 -16.71
CA TYR A 178 -5.52 8.69 -18.13
C TYR A 178 -5.36 10.16 -18.48
N PHE A 179 -4.45 10.43 -19.40
CA PHE A 179 -4.15 11.77 -19.90
C PHE A 179 -4.42 11.86 -21.39
N SER A 180 -4.73 13.06 -21.84
CA SER A 180 -4.95 13.37 -23.25
C SER A 180 -3.62 13.48 -24.02
N SER A 181 -2.58 14.02 -23.37
CA SER A 181 -1.27 14.29 -23.95
C SER A 181 -0.14 13.96 -22.94
N PRO A 182 1.12 13.80 -23.39
CA PRO A 182 2.24 13.59 -22.48
C PRO A 182 2.54 14.85 -21.66
N GLY A 183 2.37 16.05 -22.24
CA GLY A 183 2.56 17.32 -21.54
C GLY A 183 1.58 17.54 -20.38
N GLU A 184 0.35 17.00 -20.47
CA GLU A 184 -0.60 17.01 -19.34
C GLU A 184 -0.13 16.11 -18.17
N ALA A 185 0.59 15.03 -18.46
CA ALA A 185 1.15 14.16 -17.43
C ALA A 185 2.36 14.82 -16.77
N GLU A 186 3.24 15.43 -17.57
CA GLU A 186 4.46 16.09 -17.10
C GLU A 186 4.16 17.34 -16.28
N SER A 187 3.16 18.14 -16.67
CA SER A 187 2.73 19.31 -15.88
C SER A 187 2.16 18.93 -14.51
N ARG A 188 1.67 17.69 -14.34
CA ARG A 188 1.25 17.13 -13.06
C ARG A 188 2.38 16.42 -12.29
N GLY A 189 3.62 16.50 -12.77
CA GLY A 189 4.80 15.93 -12.13
C GLY A 189 5.03 14.43 -12.41
N TYR A 190 4.34 13.84 -13.38
CA TYR A 190 4.58 12.43 -13.74
C TYR A 190 5.74 12.32 -14.73
N LEU A 191 6.65 11.39 -14.47
CA LEU A 191 7.79 11.13 -15.34
C LEU A 191 7.47 10.08 -16.42
N ARG A 192 8.10 10.21 -17.59
CA ARG A 192 7.96 9.20 -18.65
C ARG A 192 8.59 7.88 -18.20
N ALA A 193 7.85 6.77 -18.34
CA ALA A 193 8.41 5.46 -18.09
C ALA A 193 9.42 5.07 -19.19
N ARG A 194 10.66 4.76 -18.81
CA ARG A 194 11.73 4.31 -19.72
C ARG A 194 11.42 3.02 -20.49
N CYS A 195 10.41 2.26 -20.05
CA CYS A 195 10.07 0.95 -20.59
C CYS A 195 9.10 0.98 -21.77
N CYS A 196 8.58 2.15 -22.14
CA CYS A 196 7.67 2.27 -23.29
C CYS A 196 8.42 3.02 -24.41
N PRO A 197 8.32 2.58 -25.68
CA PRO A 197 9.04 3.16 -26.80
C PRO A 197 8.75 4.67 -26.94
N SER A 198 9.77 5.41 -27.39
CA SER A 198 9.78 6.87 -27.58
C SER A 198 8.71 7.33 -28.57
#